data_AF-A0A4D7AWB8-F1
#
_entry.id   AF-A0A4D7AWB8-F1
#
_cell.length_a   1.000
_cell.length_b   1.000
_cell.length_c   1.000
_cell.angle_alpha   90.00
_cell.angle_beta   90.00
_cell.angle_gamma   90.00
#
_symmetry.space_group_name_H-M   'P 1'
#
loop_
_entity.id
_entity.type
_entity.pdbx_description
1 polymer ?
#
loop_
_entity_poly.entity_id
_entity_poly.type
_entity_poly.pdbx_seq_one_letter_code
_entity_poly.pdbx_strand_id
1 'polypeptide(L)'
;MEKLKGQAEAFCRKYLQCMDPDQAAAMAGCADGYAVLETKMVRRRLERMREAAAGQVHREDVVRRLAQLAFGRVNDAARLALHSEEADLETLDLSAVAELKVTDKGGVEVKLIDRIRALEALYGLLSEEKAEGAGELYRVLTEAAGEEGGWDDG
;
A
#
# COMPACT_ATOMS: atom_id res chain seq x y z
N MET A 1 17.34 34.81 4.71
CA MET A 1 16.81 33.90 3.67
C MET A 1 16.92 32.42 4.06
N GLU A 2 18.03 31.95 4.66
CA GLU A 2 18.18 30.54 5.06
C GLU A 2 17.17 30.06 6.10
N LYS A 3 16.88 30.88 7.11
CA LYS A 3 15.86 30.56 8.12
C LYS A 3 14.48 30.24 7.52
N LEU A 4 14.03 31.06 6.56
CA LEU A 4 12.77 30.85 5.82
C LEU A 4 12.81 29.58 4.95
N LYS A 5 13.95 29.26 4.33
CA LYS A 5 14.11 28.02 3.56
C LYS A 5 14.05 26.78 4.45
N GLY A 6 14.69 26.82 5.63
CA GLY A 6 14.67 25.74 6.62
C GLY A 6 13.27 25.51 7.19
N GLN A 7 12.55 26.59 7.53
CA GLN A 7 11.16 26.52 7.97
C GLN A 7 10.23 25.94 6.91
N ALA A 8 10.37 26.36 5.65
CA ALA A 8 9.58 25.82 4.56
C ALA A 8 9.84 24.32 4.32
N GLU A 9 11.08 23.87 4.47
CA GLU A 9 11.42 22.45 4.41
C GLU A 9 10.78 21.64 5.54
N ALA A 10 10.94 22.11 6.78
CA ALA A 10 10.34 21.48 7.95
C ALA A 10 8.81 21.40 7.80
N PHE A 11 8.18 22.50 7.38
CA PHE A 11 6.74 22.56 7.11
C PHE A 11 6.31 21.54 6.06
N CYS A 12 6.97 21.49 4.90
CA CYS A 12 6.61 20.54 3.84
C CYS A 12 6.69 19.09 4.33
N ARG A 13 7.73 18.75 5.10
CA ARG A 13 7.91 17.40 5.64
C ARG A 13 6.82 17.05 6.64
N LYS A 14 6.49 17.96 7.56
CA LYS A 14 5.43 17.75 8.55
C LYS A 14 4.05 17.67 7.91
N TYR A 15 3.78 18.56 6.95
CA TYR A 15 2.53 18.55 6.20
C TYR A 15 2.30 17.24 5.46
N LEU A 16 3.31 16.66 4.81
CA LEU A 16 3.16 15.35 4.16
C LEU A 16 3.01 14.18 5.15
N GLN A 17 3.35 14.36 6.43
CA GLN A 17 3.17 13.35 7.48
C GLN A 17 1.76 13.40 8.09
N CYS A 18 1.24 14.59 8.37
CA CYS A 18 -0.05 14.75 9.07
C CYS A 18 -1.21 15.18 8.16
N MET A 19 -0.93 15.73 6.97
CA MET A 19 -1.91 16.35 6.05
C MET A 19 -2.75 17.46 6.70
N ASP A 20 -2.26 18.04 7.79
CA ASP A 20 -2.87 19.13 8.55
C ASP A 20 -1.95 20.36 8.50
N PRO A 21 -2.38 21.49 7.89
CA PRO A 21 -1.55 22.68 7.74
C PRO A 21 -1.17 23.32 9.09
N ASP A 22 -2.08 23.38 10.05
CA ASP A 22 -1.87 24.06 11.33
C ASP A 22 -0.95 23.24 12.23
N GLN A 23 -1.15 21.92 12.27
CA GLN A 23 -0.24 21.01 12.96
C GLN A 23 1.16 21.06 12.34
N ALA A 24 1.25 21.06 11.01
CA ALA A 24 2.53 21.15 10.32
C ALA A 24 3.25 22.48 10.60
N ALA A 25 2.51 23.60 10.68
CA ALA A 25 3.04 24.90 11.01
C ALA A 25 3.58 24.97 12.43
N ALA A 26 2.81 24.49 13.40
CA ALA A 26 3.23 24.41 14.80
C ALA A 26 4.53 23.61 14.95
N MET A 27 4.62 22.44 14.31
CA MET A 27 5.81 21.59 14.34
C MET A 27 7.02 22.18 13.59
N ALA A 28 6.78 23.01 12.58
CA ALA A 28 7.83 23.65 11.78
C ALA A 28 8.28 25.00 12.34
N GLY A 29 7.64 25.51 13.40
CA GLY A 29 7.88 26.85 13.92
C GLY A 29 7.47 27.94 12.93
N CYS A 30 6.41 27.69 12.16
CA CYS A 30 5.76 28.62 11.26
C CYS A 30 4.49 29.17 11.92
N ALA A 31 3.96 30.29 11.41
CA ALA A 31 2.71 30.87 11.87
C ALA A 31 1.51 30.17 11.22
N ASP A 32 0.73 30.90 10.41
CA ASP A 32 -0.43 30.39 9.70
C ASP A 32 -0.05 29.32 8.66
N GLY A 33 -0.48 28.08 8.87
CA GLY A 33 -0.16 26.95 7.99
C GLY A 33 -0.78 27.05 6.61
N TYR A 34 -1.98 27.63 6.50
CA TYR A 34 -2.66 27.85 5.23
C TYR A 34 -1.95 28.93 4.41
N ALA A 35 -1.58 30.05 5.05
CA ALA A 35 -0.79 31.09 4.38
C ALA A 35 0.56 30.54 3.88
N VAL A 36 1.21 29.66 4.66
CA VAL A 36 2.46 28.98 4.26
C VAL A 36 2.25 28.08 3.03
N LEU A 37 1.13 27.34 2.95
CA LEU A 37 0.78 26.51 1.79
C LEU A 37 0.59 27.32 0.50
N GLU A 38 0.06 28.53 0.58
CA GLU A 38 -0.18 29.36 -0.60
C GLU A 38 1.12 29.87 -1.24
N THR A 39 2.21 29.92 -0.46
CA THR A 39 3.50 30.43 -0.95
C THR A 39 4.04 29.58 -2.11
N LYS A 40 4.48 30.25 -3.18
CA LYS A 40 5.01 29.59 -4.39
C LYS A 40 6.19 28.66 -4.07
N MET A 41 7.01 29.01 -3.09
CA MET A 41 8.15 28.20 -2.67
C MET A 41 7.72 26.87 -2.04
N VAL A 42 6.74 26.90 -1.13
CA VAL A 42 6.21 25.71 -0.46
C VAL A 42 5.47 24.81 -1.46
N ARG A 43 4.63 25.37 -2.34
CA ARG A 43 3.95 24.59 -3.39
C ARG A 43 4.92 23.83 -4.28
N ARG A 44 5.92 24.52 -4.85
CA ARG A 44 6.97 23.89 -5.67
C ARG A 44 7.78 22.85 -4.91
N ARG A 45 7.95 23.02 -3.59
CA ARG A 45 8.66 22.04 -2.77
C ARG A 45 7.78 20.81 -2.52
N LEU A 46 6.51 20.98 -2.17
CA LEU A 46 5.57 19.89 -1.99
C LEU A 46 5.39 19.08 -3.28
N GLU A 47 5.28 19.74 -4.44
CA GLU A 47 5.25 19.07 -5.75
C GLU A 47 6.47 18.18 -5.94
N ARG A 48 7.69 18.71 -5.78
CA ARG A 48 8.93 17.92 -5.91
C ARG A 48 9.03 16.79 -4.88
N MET A 49 8.60 17.01 -3.64
CA MET A 49 8.64 15.98 -2.61
C MET A 49 7.63 14.86 -2.90
N ARG A 50 6.44 15.19 -3.41
CA ARG A 50 5.44 14.21 -3.84
C ARG A 50 5.93 13.42 -5.04
N GLU A 51 6.50 14.08 -6.04
CA GLU A 51 7.09 13.43 -7.21
C GLU A 51 8.24 12.50 -6.82
N ALA A 52 9.15 12.98 -5.97
CA ALA A 52 10.24 12.15 -5.45
C ALA A 52 9.68 10.94 -4.69
N ALA A 53 8.71 11.13 -3.78
CA ALA A 53 8.09 10.05 -3.03
C ALA A 53 7.37 9.04 -3.93
N ALA A 54 6.63 9.52 -4.94
CA ALA A 54 5.98 8.66 -5.94
C ALA A 54 7.02 7.86 -6.74
N GLY A 55 8.13 8.48 -7.12
CA GLY A 55 9.24 7.80 -7.79
C GLY A 55 10.07 6.86 -6.90
N GLN A 56 9.86 6.85 -5.58
CA GLN A 56 10.46 5.86 -4.68
C GLN A 56 9.60 4.61 -4.51
N VAL A 57 8.31 4.64 -4.88
CA VAL A 57 7.45 3.45 -4.82
C VAL A 57 7.68 2.63 -6.08
N HIS A 58 8.30 1.48 -5.93
CA HIS A 58 8.55 0.58 -7.03
C HIS A 58 7.47 -0.52 -7.11
N ARG A 59 7.39 -1.19 -8.27
CA ARG A 59 6.43 -2.28 -8.48
C ARG A 59 6.64 -3.39 -7.44
N GLU A 60 7.87 -3.66 -7.06
CA GLU A 60 8.27 -4.63 -6.04
C GLU A 60 7.69 -4.29 -4.67
N ASP A 61 7.53 -3.00 -4.34
CA ASP A 61 6.94 -2.58 -3.08
C ASP A 61 5.44 -2.85 -3.05
N VAL A 62 4.76 -2.64 -4.19
CA VAL A 62 3.34 -2.97 -4.37
C VAL A 62 3.13 -4.48 -4.29
N VAL A 63 3.94 -5.27 -4.98
CA VAL A 63 3.92 -6.74 -4.95
C VAL A 63 4.15 -7.25 -3.53
N ARG A 64 5.17 -6.73 -2.81
CA ARG A 64 5.46 -7.10 -1.43
C ARG A 64 4.29 -6.79 -0.50
N ARG A 65 3.66 -5.61 -0.67
CA ARG A 65 2.51 -5.22 0.15
C ARG A 65 1.28 -6.08 -0.15
N LEU A 66 0.98 -6.36 -1.41
CA LEU A 66 -0.11 -7.26 -1.80
C LEU A 66 0.13 -8.69 -1.30
N ALA A 67 1.36 -9.18 -1.34
CA ALA A 67 1.72 -10.48 -0.77
C ALA A 67 1.51 -10.51 0.75
N GLN A 68 1.90 -9.46 1.47
CA GLN A 68 1.60 -9.34 2.91
C GLN A 68 0.10 -9.39 3.18
N LEU A 69 -0.71 -8.72 2.36
CA LEU A 69 -2.16 -8.70 2.49
C LEU A 69 -2.80 -10.07 2.15
N ALA A 70 -2.32 -10.74 1.10
CA ALA A 70 -2.83 -12.03 0.65
C ALA A 70 -2.47 -13.19 1.59
N PHE A 71 -1.23 -13.22 2.08
CA PHE A 71 -0.66 -14.36 2.82
C PHE A 71 -0.42 -14.08 4.31
N GLY A 72 -0.51 -12.82 4.74
CA GLY A 72 -0.20 -12.40 6.09
C GLY A 72 -1.12 -13.01 7.16
N ARG A 73 -0.62 -13.04 8.39
CA ARG A 73 -1.39 -13.44 9.56
C ARG A 73 -2.35 -12.32 9.96
N VAL A 74 -3.48 -12.68 10.58
CA VAL A 74 -4.49 -11.74 11.09
C VAL A 74 -4.66 -11.84 12.60
N ASN A 75 -3.65 -12.41 13.27
CA ASN A 75 -3.67 -12.66 14.70
C ASN A 75 -3.84 -11.37 15.50
N ASP A 76 -3.27 -10.26 15.05
CA ASP A 76 -3.38 -8.97 15.75
C ASP A 76 -4.79 -8.38 15.65
N ALA A 77 -5.44 -8.53 14.50
CA ALA A 77 -6.86 -8.19 14.33
C ALA A 77 -7.77 -9.08 15.22
N ALA A 78 -7.47 -10.38 15.32
CA ALA A 78 -8.18 -11.29 16.22
C ALA A 78 -7.92 -10.94 17.71
N ARG A 79 -6.68 -10.60 18.07
CA ARG A 79 -6.30 -10.14 19.41
C ARG A 79 -7.06 -8.87 19.78
N LEU A 80 -7.15 -7.91 18.86
CA LEU A 80 -7.94 -6.70 19.06
C LEU A 80 -9.43 -7.01 19.28
N ALA A 81 -9.98 -7.98 18.56
CA ALA A 81 -11.39 -8.34 18.69
C ALA A 81 -11.73 -9.10 19.99
N LEU A 82 -10.81 -9.96 20.45
CA LEU A 82 -11.03 -10.87 21.59
C LEU A 82 -10.50 -10.32 22.92
N HIS A 83 -9.48 -9.48 22.88
CA HIS A 83 -8.74 -8.99 24.04
C HIS A 83 -8.44 -7.49 23.89
N SER A 84 -9.42 -6.71 23.45
CA SER A 84 -9.28 -5.27 23.15
C SER A 84 -8.71 -4.47 24.32
N GLU A 85 -9.13 -4.77 25.55
CA GLU A 85 -8.70 -4.05 26.76
C GLU A 85 -7.22 -4.28 27.12
N GLU A 86 -6.63 -5.39 26.68
CA GLU A 86 -5.24 -5.78 26.95
C GLU A 86 -4.31 -5.53 25.75
N ALA A 87 -4.85 -5.06 24.63
CA ALA A 87 -4.12 -4.90 23.40
C ALA A 87 -3.41 -3.53 23.36
N ASP A 88 -2.07 -3.56 23.26
CA ASP A 88 -1.30 -2.37 22.98
C ASP A 88 -1.45 -1.97 21.50
N LEU A 89 -2.29 -0.97 21.25
CA LEU A 89 -2.65 -0.49 19.92
C LEU A 89 -1.46 0.02 19.11
N GLU A 90 -0.38 0.46 19.75
CA GLU A 90 0.81 0.95 19.05
C GLU A 90 1.63 -0.18 18.40
N THR A 91 1.42 -1.43 18.85
CA THR A 91 2.21 -2.60 18.43
C THR A 91 1.49 -3.52 17.46
N LEU A 92 0.18 -3.37 17.26
CA LEU A 92 -0.62 -4.28 16.44
C LEU A 92 -0.40 -4.02 14.93
N ASP A 93 -0.19 -5.10 14.16
CA ASP A 93 -0.32 -5.05 12.71
C ASP A 93 -1.79 -5.18 12.30
N LEU A 94 -2.43 -4.03 12.05
CA LEU A 94 -3.81 -3.95 11.58
C LEU A 94 -3.90 -3.72 10.05
N SER A 95 -2.82 -3.97 9.29
CA SER A 95 -2.76 -3.67 7.85
C SER A 95 -3.80 -4.41 7.00
N ALA A 96 -4.30 -5.56 7.47
CA ALA A 96 -5.34 -6.35 6.80
C ALA A 96 -6.78 -6.01 7.27
N VAL A 97 -6.97 -5.07 8.18
CA VAL A 97 -8.29 -4.62 8.63
C VAL A 97 -8.87 -3.65 7.61
N ALA A 98 -10.02 -4.00 7.04
CA ALA A 98 -10.78 -3.18 6.11
C ALA A 98 -11.85 -2.34 6.83
N GLU A 99 -12.39 -2.85 7.93
CA GLU A 99 -13.42 -2.16 8.73
C GLU A 99 -13.31 -2.61 10.18
N LEU A 100 -13.53 -1.69 11.11
CA LEU A 100 -13.59 -1.95 12.54
C LEU A 100 -14.82 -1.25 13.13
N LYS A 101 -15.63 -2.01 13.88
CA LYS A 101 -16.87 -1.51 14.45
C LYS A 101 -17.03 -2.01 15.89
N VAL A 102 -17.37 -1.10 16.80
CA VAL A 102 -17.83 -1.47 18.15
C VAL A 102 -19.34 -1.65 18.11
N THR A 103 -19.83 -2.75 18.66
CA THR A 103 -21.25 -3.08 18.73
C THR A 103 -21.89 -2.47 19.97
N ASP A 104 -23.21 -2.32 19.96
CA ASP A 104 -23.99 -1.80 21.11
C ASP A 104 -23.85 -2.66 22.38
N LYS A 105 -23.39 -3.90 22.22
CA LYS A 105 -23.14 -4.84 23.33
C LYS A 105 -21.69 -4.83 23.80
N GLY A 106 -20.86 -3.90 23.31
CA GLY A 106 -19.45 -3.77 23.68
C GLY A 106 -18.50 -4.74 22.98
N GLY A 107 -18.98 -5.61 22.09
CA GLY A 107 -18.12 -6.46 21.25
C GLY A 107 -17.51 -5.68 20.07
N VAL A 108 -16.40 -6.19 19.53
CA VAL A 108 -15.72 -5.60 18.35
C VAL A 108 -15.92 -6.50 17.14
N GLU A 109 -16.49 -5.94 16.07
CA GLU A 109 -16.56 -6.55 14.75
C GLU A 109 -15.39 -6.06 13.90
N VAL A 110 -14.64 -7.00 13.32
CA VAL A 110 -13.51 -6.70 12.43
C VAL A 110 -13.76 -7.35 11.08
N LYS A 111 -13.74 -6.52 10.04
CA LYS A 111 -13.76 -6.98 8.65
C LYS A 111 -12.35 -6.98 8.11
N LEU A 112 -11.92 -8.11 7.59
CA LEU A 112 -10.63 -8.25 6.92
C LEU A 112 -10.78 -7.91 5.44
N ILE A 113 -9.67 -7.55 4.81
CA ILE A 113 -9.57 -7.44 3.36
C ILE A 113 -9.92 -8.76 2.67
N ASP A 114 -10.39 -8.67 1.43
CA ASP A 114 -10.65 -9.83 0.59
C ASP A 114 -9.32 -10.41 0.06
N ARG A 115 -8.93 -11.56 0.62
CA ARG A 115 -7.68 -12.24 0.25
C ARG A 115 -7.70 -12.81 -1.16
N ILE A 116 -8.86 -13.23 -1.66
CA ILE A 116 -8.97 -13.74 -3.02
C ILE A 116 -8.69 -12.60 -4.00
N ARG A 117 -9.30 -11.43 -3.77
CA ARG A 117 -8.99 -10.24 -4.58
C ARG A 117 -7.52 -9.81 -4.50
N ALA A 118 -6.90 -9.90 -3.32
CA ALA A 118 -5.48 -9.60 -3.18
C ALA A 118 -4.61 -10.59 -3.97
N LEU A 119 -4.96 -11.89 -3.97
CA LEU A 119 -4.30 -12.93 -4.76
C LEU A 119 -4.51 -12.74 -6.26
N GLU A 120 -5.72 -12.39 -6.70
CA GLU A 120 -6.03 -12.09 -8.10
C GLU A 120 -5.20 -10.90 -8.60
N ALA A 121 -5.13 -9.82 -7.82
CA ALA A 121 -4.31 -8.66 -8.15
C ALA A 121 -2.81 -9.01 -8.21
N LEU A 122 -2.33 -9.81 -7.24
CA LEU A 122 -0.94 -10.28 -7.21
C LEU A 122 -0.63 -11.18 -8.42
N TYR A 123 -1.54 -12.10 -8.76
CA TYR A 123 -1.41 -12.98 -9.92
C TYR A 123 -1.40 -12.18 -11.23
N GLY A 124 -2.26 -11.15 -11.34
CA GLY A 124 -2.29 -10.23 -12.49
C GLY A 124 -0.93 -9.55 -12.68
N LEU A 125 -0.37 -8.96 -11.61
CA LEU A 125 0.95 -8.33 -11.65
C LEU A 125 2.03 -9.34 -12.06
N LEU A 126 2.06 -10.53 -11.45
CA LEU A 126 3.04 -11.58 -11.79
C LEU A 126 2.87 -12.13 -13.22
N SER A 127 1.68 -12.04 -13.80
CA SER A 127 1.40 -12.47 -15.17
C SER A 127 1.78 -11.41 -16.21
N GLU A 128 1.83 -10.13 -15.84
CA GLU A 128 2.38 -9.06 -16.69
C GLU A 128 3.89 -9.23 -16.95
N GLU A 129 4.62 -9.93 -16.08
CA GLU A 129 6.00 -10.38 -16.35
C GLU A 129 6.08 -11.48 -17.43
N LYS A 130 4.94 -12.08 -17.82
CA LYS A 130 4.84 -13.13 -18.84
C LYS A 130 4.15 -12.66 -20.13
N ALA A 131 4.39 -11.43 -20.56
CA ALA A 131 4.11 -11.08 -21.97
C ALA A 131 4.94 -11.94 -22.97
N GLU A 132 5.96 -12.68 -22.52
CA GLU A 132 6.67 -13.70 -23.32
C GLU A 132 6.52 -15.14 -22.80
N GLY A 133 6.47 -15.39 -21.49
CA GLY A 133 6.59 -16.76 -20.95
C GLY A 133 5.32 -17.64 -20.94
N ALA A 134 4.12 -17.05 -20.93
CA ALA A 134 2.88 -17.84 -20.90
C ALA A 134 2.52 -18.39 -22.28
N GLY A 135 2.79 -17.63 -23.35
CA GLY A 135 2.59 -18.06 -24.72
C GLY A 135 3.53 -19.20 -25.13
N GLU A 136 4.78 -19.17 -24.67
CA GLU A 136 5.77 -20.20 -24.98
C GLU A 136 5.46 -21.54 -24.31
N LEU A 137 5.01 -21.53 -23.04
CA LEU A 137 4.57 -22.76 -22.37
C LEU A 137 3.33 -23.37 -23.06
N TYR A 138 2.36 -22.55 -23.47
CA TYR A 138 1.17 -23.04 -24.17
C TYR A 138 1.52 -23.60 -25.57
N ARG A 139 2.47 -22.96 -26.27
CA ARG A 139 3.02 -23.44 -27.54
C ARG A 139 3.74 -24.78 -27.38
N VAL A 140 4.65 -24.90 -26.42
CA VAL A 140 5.38 -26.16 -26.14
C VAL A 140 4.42 -27.29 -25.78
N LEU A 141 3.39 -27.01 -24.97
CA LEU A 141 2.38 -28.02 -24.62
C LEU A 141 1.50 -28.43 -25.82
N THR A 142 1.19 -27.49 -26.72
CA THR A 142 0.40 -27.77 -27.93
C THR A 142 1.21 -28.53 -28.98
N GLU A 143 2.50 -28.19 -29.14
CA GLU A 143 3.45 -28.92 -30.00
C GLU A 143 3.67 -30.34 -29.48
N ALA A 144 3.86 -30.52 -28.16
CA ALA A 144 4.00 -31.84 -27.53
C ALA A 144 2.72 -32.70 -27.61
N ALA A 145 1.55 -32.08 -27.63
CA ALA A 145 0.26 -32.77 -27.78
C ALA A 145 -0.10 -33.07 -29.25
N GLY A 146 0.61 -32.49 -30.23
CA GLY A 146 0.33 -32.58 -31.65
C GLY A 146 1.03 -33.74 -32.39
N GLU A 147 1.87 -34.53 -31.72
CA GLU A 147 2.67 -35.59 -32.37
C GLU A 147 2.20 -37.03 -32.08
N GLU A 148 1.07 -37.25 -31.42
CA GLU A 148 0.47 -38.60 -31.29
C GLU A 148 -0.76 -38.76 -32.18
N GLY A 149 -0.54 -39.16 -33.43
CA GLY A 149 -1.61 -39.41 -34.38
C GLY A 149 -1.16 -40.09 -35.67
N GLY A 150 -0.62 -41.30 -35.56
CA GLY A 150 -0.25 -42.11 -36.72
C GLY A 150 0.22 -43.52 -36.36
N TRP A 151 -0.65 -44.32 -35.73
CA TRP A 151 -0.50 -45.78 -35.80
C TRP A 151 -1.51 -46.24 -36.85
N ASP A 152 -1.00 -46.44 -38.06
CA ASP A 152 -1.68 -47.04 -39.20
C ASP A 152 -1.52 -48.57 -39.06
N ASP A 153 -2.59 -49.28 -38.72
CA ASP A 153 -2.63 -50.74 -38.71
C ASP A 153 -3.70 -51.20 -39.71
N GLY A 154 -3.25 -52.01 -40.68
CA GLY A 154 -3.99 -52.50 -41.84
C GLY A 154 -4.90 -53.70 -41.61
#